data_AF-A0A1G7QZQ2-F1
#
_entry.id   AF-A0A1G7QZQ2-F1
#
_cell.length_a   1.000
_cell.length_b   1.000
_cell.length_c   1.000
_cell.angle_alpha   90.00
_cell.angle_beta   90.00
_cell.angle_gamma   90.00
#
_symmetry.space_group_name_H-M   'P 1'
#
loop_
_entity.id
_entity.type
_entity.pdbx_description
1 polymer ?
#
loop_
_entity_poly.entity_id
_entity_poly.type
_entity_poly.pdbx_seq_one_letter_code
_entity_poly.pdbx_strand_id
1 'polypeptide(L)'
;MLDVGTIYLVATGALLLVALGVGVRALVAIFREGRERSRRRREGEIERYTEDPVYDREPPDPDADETAPSTCPQCGAENDGEFTFCRECAAPLGPATD
;
A
#
# COMPACT_ATOMS: atom_id res chain seq x y z
N MET A 1 56.21 13.26 -8.46
CA MET A 1 55.35 14.04 -7.55
C MET A 1 53.92 13.68 -7.86
N LEU A 2 53.15 13.24 -6.87
CA LEU A 2 51.71 13.08 -7.05
C LEU A 2 51.11 14.48 -7.02
N ASP A 3 50.48 14.88 -8.11
CA ASP A 3 49.73 16.13 -8.18
C ASP A 3 48.51 16.07 -7.26
N VAL A 4 48.07 17.23 -6.75
CA VAL A 4 46.92 17.34 -5.85
C VAL A 4 45.65 16.80 -6.51
N GLY A 5 45.47 17.01 -7.81
CA GLY A 5 44.39 16.43 -8.59
C GLY A 5 44.43 14.91 -8.63
N THR A 6 45.62 14.31 -8.78
CA THR A 6 45.80 12.85 -8.72
C THR A 6 45.43 12.29 -7.33
N ILE A 7 45.84 12.96 -6.26
CA ILE A 7 45.50 12.57 -4.89
C ILE A 7 43.98 12.67 -4.67
N TYR A 8 43.36 13.74 -5.14
CA TYR A 8 41.92 13.95 -5.03
C TYR A 8 41.11 12.88 -5.77
N LEU A 9 41.52 12.52 -6.99
CA LEU A 9 40.87 11.47 -7.78
C LEU A 9 40.96 10.11 -7.09
N VAL A 10 42.14 9.75 -6.55
CA VAL A 10 42.33 8.49 -5.83
C VAL A 10 41.49 8.47 -4.55
N ALA A 11 41.49 9.56 -3.77
CA ALA A 11 40.72 9.65 -2.54
C ALA A 11 39.21 9.55 -2.79
N THR A 12 38.70 10.29 -3.79
CA THR A 12 37.29 10.28 -4.16
C THR A 12 36.88 8.92 -4.73
N GLY A 13 37.72 8.33 -5.59
CA GLY A 13 37.48 7.00 -6.14
C GLY A 13 37.43 5.93 -5.06
N ALA A 14 38.35 5.95 -4.10
CA ALA A 14 38.34 5.04 -2.96
C ALA A 14 37.06 5.19 -2.12
N LEU A 15 36.64 6.43 -1.84
CA LEU A 15 35.40 6.72 -1.11
C LEU A 15 34.16 6.16 -1.83
N LEU A 16 34.06 6.37 -3.15
CA LEU A 16 32.96 5.86 -3.96
C LEU A 16 32.93 4.33 -3.98
N LEU A 17 34.08 3.67 -4.10
CA LEU A 17 34.17 2.21 -4.05
C LEU A 17 33.77 1.66 -2.67
N VAL A 18 34.16 2.32 -1.59
CA VAL A 18 33.74 1.96 -0.23
C VAL A 18 32.22 2.11 -0.09
N ALA A 19 31.65 3.24 -0.52
CA ALA A 19 30.21 3.47 -0.47
C ALA A 19 29.44 2.42 -1.28
N LEU A 20 29.91 2.10 -2.49
CA LEU A 20 29.35 1.07 -3.35
C LEU A 20 29.45 -0.32 -2.69
N GLY A 21 30.60 -0.66 -2.10
CA GLY A 21 30.79 -1.90 -1.37
C GLY A 21 29.83 -2.08 -0.19
N VAL A 22 29.60 -1.01 0.58
CA VAL A 22 28.61 -1.00 1.68
C VAL A 22 27.19 -1.19 1.14
N GLY A 23 26.82 -0.49 0.07
CA GLY A 23 25.52 -0.63 -0.58
C GLY A 23 25.29 -2.06 -1.09
N VAL A 24 26.26 -2.63 -1.79
CA VAL A 24 26.21 -4.02 -2.27
C VAL A 24 26.07 -5.00 -1.11
N ARG A 25 26.81 -4.81 -0.01
CA ARG A 25 26.70 -5.68 1.18
C ARG A 25 25.29 -5.64 1.78
N ALA A 26 24.69 -4.46 1.91
CA ALA A 26 23.32 -4.30 2.41
C ALA A 26 22.31 -4.99 1.47
N LEU A 27 22.43 -4.77 0.16
CA LEU A 27 21.58 -5.42 -0.84
C LEU A 27 21.70 -6.95 -0.81
N VAL A 28 22.91 -7.49 -0.66
CA VAL A 28 23.12 -8.93 -0.53
C VAL A 28 22.50 -9.49 0.74
N ALA A 29 22.56 -8.76 1.86
CA ALA A 29 21.91 -9.17 3.10
C ALA A 29 20.38 -9.26 2.93
N ILE A 30 19.77 -8.20 2.37
CA ILE A 30 18.33 -8.16 2.06
C ILE A 30 17.94 -9.28 1.10
N PHE A 31 18.73 -9.50 0.04
CA PHE A 31 18.43 -10.53 -0.94
C PHE A 31 18.56 -11.94 -0.36
N ARG A 32 19.55 -12.21 0.50
CA ARG A 32 19.66 -13.51 1.19
C ARG A 32 18.45 -13.78 2.07
N GLU A 33 18.02 -12.78 2.84
CA GLU A 33 16.83 -12.87 3.69
C GLU A 33 15.55 -13.06 2.86
N GLY A 34 15.41 -12.32 1.76
CA GLY A 34 14.30 -12.48 0.82
C GLY A 34 14.30 -13.85 0.12
N ARG A 35 15.47 -14.39 -0.22
CA ARG A 35 15.59 -15.71 -0.87
C ARG A 35 15.23 -16.84 0.08
N GLU A 36 15.62 -16.75 1.34
CA GLU A 36 15.23 -17.69 2.38
C GLU A 36 13.69 -17.72 2.54
N ARG A 37 13.06 -16.54 2.57
CA ARG A 37 11.59 -16.43 2.60
C ARG A 37 10.92 -16.97 1.34
N SER A 38 11.51 -16.70 0.17
CA SER A 38 11.03 -17.23 -1.12
C SER A 38 11.18 -18.75 -1.21
N ARG A 39 12.20 -19.33 -0.58
CA ARG A 39 12.39 -20.78 -0.54
C ARG A 39 11.30 -21.44 0.31
N ARG A 40 11.01 -20.92 1.50
CA ARG A 40 9.90 -21.40 2.36
C ARG A 40 8.55 -21.30 1.64
N ARG A 41 8.33 -20.23 0.87
CA ARG A 41 7.14 -20.07 0.01
C ARG A 41 7.02 -21.15 -1.07
N ARG A 42 8.14 -21.67 -1.57
CA ARG A 42 8.17 -22.72 -2.59
C ARG A 42 8.05 -24.13 -1.99
N GLU A 43 8.46 -24.30 -0.74
CA GLU A 43 8.35 -25.56 0.02
C GLU A 43 6.95 -25.75 0.65
N GLY A 44 6.02 -24.80 0.47
CA GLY A 44 4.60 -24.96 0.83
C GLY A 44 4.22 -24.41 2.21
N GLU A 45 5.17 -23.84 2.94
CA GLU A 45 4.96 -23.25 4.28
C GLU A 45 4.68 -21.75 4.18
N ILE A 46 3.61 -21.41 3.47
CA ILE A 46 2.86 -20.20 3.77
C ILE A 46 1.46 -20.69 4.03
N GLU A 47 1.00 -20.54 5.27
CA GLU A 47 -0.43 -20.50 5.61
C GLU A 47 -1.10 -19.54 4.63
N ARG A 48 -1.59 -20.14 3.55
CA ARG A 48 -2.48 -19.52 2.60
C ARG A 48 -3.80 -19.48 3.37
N TYR A 49 -4.25 -18.28 3.71
CA TYR A 49 -5.38 -18.00 4.60
C TYR A 49 -4.99 -17.90 6.08
N THR A 50 -4.79 -16.66 6.56
CA THR A 50 -5.70 -16.23 7.63
C THR A 50 -7.11 -16.47 7.09
N GLU A 51 -7.85 -17.41 7.68
CA GLU A 51 -9.25 -17.65 7.32
C GLU A 51 -9.96 -16.31 7.20
N ASP A 52 -10.54 -16.04 6.03
CA ASP A 52 -11.45 -14.90 5.87
C ASP A 52 -12.62 -15.20 6.81
N PRO A 53 -12.84 -14.41 7.88
CA PRO A 53 -13.95 -14.68 8.77
C PRO A 53 -15.22 -14.70 7.92
N VAL A 54 -15.94 -15.81 7.98
CA VAL A 54 -17.25 -15.93 7.35
C VAL A 54 -18.13 -14.90 8.04
N TYR A 55 -18.32 -13.75 7.41
CA TYR A 55 -19.34 -12.80 7.83
C TYR A 55 -20.68 -13.40 7.44
N ASP A 56 -21.50 -13.71 8.44
CA ASP A 56 -22.92 -13.92 8.25
C ASP A 56 -23.51 -12.58 7.76
N ARG A 57 -23.48 -12.36 6.45
CA ARG A 57 -24.29 -11.32 5.83
C ARG A 57 -25.73 -11.81 5.89
N GLU A 58 -26.48 -11.27 6.84
CA GLU A 58 -27.93 -11.33 6.80
C GLU A 58 -28.37 -10.83 5.39
N PRO A 59 -29.22 -11.59 4.67
CA PRO A 59 -29.74 -11.14 3.40
C PRO A 59 -30.36 -9.74 3.56
N PRO A 60 -30.09 -8.80 2.65
CA PRO A 60 -30.73 -7.48 2.73
C PRO A 60 -32.24 -7.67 2.81
N ASP A 61 -32.86 -6.99 3.77
CA ASP A 61 -34.30 -7.00 3.98
C ASP A 61 -34.99 -6.56 2.68
N PRO A 62 -35.82 -7.40 2.05
CA PRO A 62 -36.48 -7.06 0.80
C PRO A 62 -37.47 -5.89 0.95
N ASP A 63 -37.80 -5.49 2.18
CA ASP A 63 -38.66 -4.36 2.50
C ASP A 63 -37.88 -3.09 2.90
N ALA A 64 -36.54 -3.08 2.76
CA ALA A 64 -35.74 -1.86 2.83
C ALA A 64 -36.04 -1.01 1.59
N ASP A 65 -37.06 -0.18 1.73
CA ASP A 65 -37.54 0.90 0.86
C ASP A 65 -36.51 1.25 -0.23
N GLU A 66 -36.88 0.98 -1.49
CA GLU A 66 -36.07 1.25 -2.68
C GLU A 66 -35.34 2.57 -2.50
N THR A 67 -34.04 2.52 -2.23
CA THR A 67 -33.34 3.70 -1.74
C THR A 67 -33.20 4.63 -2.93
N ALA A 68 -34.12 5.59 -3.01
CA ALA A 68 -34.19 6.48 -4.15
C ALA A 68 -32.87 7.25 -4.30
N PRO A 69 -32.45 7.55 -5.54
CA PRO A 69 -31.24 8.32 -5.78
C PRO A 69 -31.28 9.63 -4.97
N SER A 70 -30.18 9.93 -4.28
CA SER A 70 -30.05 11.09 -3.41
C SER A 70 -29.05 12.09 -3.99
N THR A 71 -29.41 13.37 -3.97
CA THR A 71 -28.52 14.46 -4.36
C THR A 71 -27.68 14.88 -3.16
N CYS A 72 -26.35 14.94 -3.34
CA CYS A 72 -25.44 15.34 -2.29
C CYS A 72 -25.68 16.81 -1.88
N PRO A 73 -25.91 17.10 -0.58
CA PRO A 73 -26.14 18.47 -0.13
C PRO A 73 -24.88 19.35 -0.15
N GLN A 74 -23.68 18.75 -0.23
CA GLN A 74 -22.42 19.49 -0.23
C GLN A 74 -21.94 19.88 -1.64
N CYS A 75 -22.01 18.97 -2.61
CA CYS A 75 -21.50 19.22 -3.96
C CYS A 75 -22.55 19.13 -5.07
N GLY A 76 -23.79 18.73 -4.77
CA GLY A 76 -24.87 18.61 -5.74
C GLY A 76 -24.82 17.37 -6.63
N ALA A 77 -23.88 16.45 -6.42
CA ALA A 77 -23.78 15.24 -7.22
C ALA A 77 -24.94 14.27 -6.96
N GLU A 78 -25.44 13.60 -8.00
CA GLU A 78 -26.41 12.51 -7.88
C GLU A 78 -25.71 11.22 -7.44
N ASN A 79 -26.24 10.59 -6.40
CA ASN A 79 -25.76 9.32 -5.86
C ASN A 79 -26.90 8.31 -5.86
N ASP A 80 -26.54 7.04 -6.05
CA ASP A 80 -27.49 5.96 -5.81
C ASP A 80 -27.82 5.88 -4.31
N GLY A 81 -29.01 5.41 -3.96
CA GLY A 81 -29.42 5.29 -2.58
C GLY A 81 -28.58 4.30 -1.76
N GLU A 82 -27.90 3.36 -2.41
CA GLU A 82 -26.96 2.44 -1.73
C GLU A 82 -25.75 3.16 -1.11
N PHE A 83 -25.47 4.41 -1.48
CA PHE A 83 -24.30 5.14 -1.00
C PHE A 83 -24.58 5.89 0.31
N THR A 84 -23.77 5.62 1.34
CA THR A 84 -23.75 6.41 2.58
C THR A 84 -22.97 7.72 2.44
N PHE A 85 -22.03 7.79 1.49
CA PHE A 85 -21.15 8.94 1.23
C PHE A 85 -21.17 9.32 -0.24
N CYS A 86 -21.03 10.61 -0.52
CA CYS A 86 -21.00 11.12 -1.88
C CYS A 86 -19.77 10.60 -2.65
N ARG A 87 -20.01 10.10 -3.86
CA ARG A 87 -18.93 9.57 -4.73
C ARG A 87 -17.97 10.64 -5.24
N GLU A 88 -18.39 11.91 -5.26
CA GLU A 88 -17.59 13.03 -5.78
C GLU A 88 -16.81 13.76 -4.68
N CYS A 89 -17.46 14.03 -3.53
CA CYS A 89 -16.87 14.86 -2.48
C CYS A 89 -16.68 14.15 -1.13
N ALA A 90 -17.09 12.88 -1.02
CA ALA A 90 -17.04 12.07 0.20
C ALA A 90 -17.83 12.62 1.41
N ALA A 91 -18.69 13.63 1.21
CA ALA A 91 -19.60 14.11 2.25
C ALA A 91 -20.65 13.04 2.61
N PRO A 92 -21.09 12.96 3.87
CA PRO A 92 -22.18 12.07 4.27
C PRO A 92 -23.49 12.46 3.57
N LEU A 93 -24.25 11.45 3.12
CA LEU A 93 -25.54 11.63 2.44
C LEU A 93 -26.75 11.47 3.40
N GLY A 94 -26.51 10.97 4.61
CA GLY A 94 -27.52 10.86 5.67
C GLY A 94 -27.86 12.20 6.34
N PRO A 95 -28.87 12.23 7.22
CA PRO A 95 -29.23 13.45 7.95
C PRO A 95 -28.02 13.98 8.71
N ALA A 96 -27.70 15.26 8.51
CA ALA A 96 -26.68 15.94 9.29
C ALA A 96 -27.09 15.81 10.77
N THR A 97 -26.34 15.00 11.52
CA THR A 97 -26.47 15.00 12.97
C THR A 97 -25.85 16.30 13.46
N ASP A 98 -26.69 17.20 13.99
CA ASP A 98 -26.28 18.40 14.74
C ASP A 98 -25.29 18.08 15.87
#